data_AF-A0ABD3SSC7-F1
#
_entry.id   AF-A0ABD3SSC7-F1
#
_cell.length_a   1.000
_cell.length_b   1.000
_cell.length_c   1.000
_cell.angle_alpha   90.00
_cell.angle_beta   90.00
_cell.angle_gamma   90.00
#
_symmetry.space_group_name_H-M   'P 1'
#
loop_
_entity.id
_entity.type
_entity.pdbx_description
1 polymer ?
#
loop_
_entity_poly.entity_id
_entity_poly.type
_entity_poly.pdbx_seq_one_letter_code
_entity_poly.pdbx_strand_id
1 'polypeptide(L)'
;MMKLAIVSALVGSTAAFAPAPVARATTAMNAFTVDSMPGALAPMGFFDPLGFAEKADEKTLKRYREAEVTHGRVAMLAVIGFLVGEAVEGSSFLFDAQISGPAITHFLQVPDGWDALIITFIGAAEAQRAQIGWVDPANAAYDQPGLLRDDYYPGDIGFDPLGLKPEDPEELDIMITKELQNGRLAMLAAAGFLAQEAVDGKGILEHFSS
;
A
#
# COMPACT_ATOMS: atom_id res chain seq x y z
N MET A 1 8.01 33.99 55.14
CA MET A 1 8.68 34.52 53.94
C MET A 1 9.67 33.48 53.40
N MET A 2 9.18 32.43 52.73
CA MET A 2 10.01 31.42 52.06
C MET A 2 9.13 30.59 51.12
N LYS A 3 8.76 31.14 49.96
CA LYS A 3 7.99 30.39 48.94
C LYS A 3 8.07 30.92 47.51
N LEU A 4 9.02 31.81 47.18
CA LEU A 4 9.09 32.42 45.84
C LEU A 4 10.41 32.20 45.07
N ALA A 5 11.37 31.41 45.59
CA ALA A 5 12.71 31.33 45.00
C ALA A 5 12.98 30.10 44.09
N ILE A 6 12.00 29.20 43.88
CA ILE A 6 12.27 27.91 43.18
C ILE A 6 11.85 27.91 41.70
N VAL A 7 11.15 28.94 41.20
CA VAL A 7 10.55 28.90 39.84
C VAL A 7 11.52 29.32 38.71
N SER A 8 12.65 29.96 39.00
CA SER A 8 13.54 30.49 37.95
C SER A 8 14.63 29.54 37.43
N ALA A 9 14.63 28.26 37.79
CA ALA A 9 15.71 27.32 37.41
C ALA A 9 15.34 26.32 36.29
N LEU A 10 14.21 26.47 35.61
CA LEU A 10 13.75 25.55 34.55
C LEU A 10 13.71 26.17 33.14
N VAL A 11 14.23 27.40 32.96
CA VAL A 11 14.42 27.99 31.63
C VAL A 11 15.84 27.67 31.15
N GLY A 12 16.11 26.40 30.93
CA GLY A 12 17.40 25.90 30.45
C GLY A 12 17.20 24.97 29.26
N SER A 13 17.52 25.49 28.07
CA SER A 13 17.90 24.71 26.87
C SER A 13 16.81 23.92 26.14
N THR A 14 15.90 24.62 25.45
CA THR A 14 15.10 24.04 24.34
C THR A 14 15.88 23.91 23.03
N ALA A 15 17.17 24.27 23.00
CA ALA A 15 18.01 24.24 21.80
C ALA A 15 18.68 22.88 21.50
N ALA A 16 18.50 21.87 22.36
CA ALA A 16 19.21 20.58 22.25
C ALA A 16 18.48 19.51 21.41
N PHE A 17 17.33 19.85 20.80
CA PHE A 17 16.51 18.91 20.00
C PHE A 17 16.10 19.50 18.63
N ALA A 18 16.98 20.27 18.01
CA ALA A 18 16.81 20.60 16.60
C ALA A 18 17.28 19.41 15.75
N PRO A 19 16.42 18.80 14.90
CA PRO A 19 16.87 17.76 13.98
C PRO A 19 17.95 18.34 13.05
N ALA A 20 19.09 17.65 12.94
CA ALA A 20 20.12 18.02 11.98
C ALA A 20 19.51 18.01 10.56
N PRO A 21 19.77 19.02 9.72
CA PRO A 21 19.32 18.99 8.33
C PRO A 21 20.02 17.83 7.63
N VAL A 22 19.30 16.72 7.43
CA VAL A 22 19.74 15.64 6.57
C VAL A 22 19.79 16.21 5.16
N ALA A 23 20.98 16.30 4.58
CA ALA A 23 21.13 16.69 3.19
C ALA A 23 20.38 15.67 2.33
N ARG A 24 19.25 16.11 1.74
CA ARG A 24 18.50 15.30 0.79
C ARG A 24 19.39 15.10 -0.43
N ALA A 25 19.88 13.87 -0.61
CA ALA A 25 20.57 13.50 -1.84
C ALA A 25 19.60 13.73 -2.99
N THR A 26 19.93 14.69 -3.86
CA THR A 26 19.18 14.90 -5.10
C THR A 26 19.72 13.88 -6.09
N THR A 27 19.13 12.69 -6.10
CA THR A 27 19.26 11.82 -7.26
C THR A 27 18.56 12.54 -8.40
N ALA A 28 19.31 12.87 -9.44
CA ALA A 28 18.74 13.40 -10.67
C ALA A 28 17.67 12.40 -11.13
N MET A 29 16.43 12.86 -11.23
CA MET A 29 15.30 12.08 -11.72
C MET A 29 15.61 11.62 -13.15
N ASN A 30 15.97 10.35 -13.32
CA ASN A 30 15.81 9.73 -14.63
C ASN A 30 14.31 9.79 -14.96
N ALA A 31 13.96 10.26 -16.16
CA ALA A 31 12.58 10.32 -16.61
C ALA A 31 11.93 8.94 -16.46
N PHE A 32 10.71 8.88 -15.92
CA PHE A 32 10.00 7.62 -15.72
C PHE A 32 9.49 7.10 -17.07
N THR A 33 10.37 6.40 -17.79
CA THR A 33 10.14 5.91 -19.16
C THR A 33 9.87 4.41 -19.15
N VAL A 34 9.16 3.93 -20.17
CA VAL A 34 8.74 2.53 -20.29
C VAL A 34 9.93 1.56 -20.19
N ASP A 35 11.09 1.96 -20.72
CA ASP A 35 12.32 1.16 -20.73
C ASP A 35 13.05 1.12 -19.39
N SER A 36 12.83 2.11 -18.52
CA SER A 36 13.45 2.20 -17.19
C SER A 36 12.56 1.62 -16.08
N MET A 37 11.44 0.97 -16.44
CA MET A 37 10.47 0.46 -15.46
C MET A 37 10.73 -1.00 -15.09
N PRO A 38 10.84 -1.33 -13.78
CA PRO A 38 11.03 -2.71 -13.35
C PRO A 38 9.79 -3.59 -13.62
N GLY A 39 9.96 -4.91 -13.75
CA GLY A 39 8.83 -5.84 -13.85
C GLY A 39 8.42 -6.28 -15.27
N ALA A 40 9.13 -5.85 -16.30
CA ALA A 40 9.16 -6.56 -17.58
C ALA A 40 10.11 -7.77 -17.45
N LEU A 41 9.56 -8.98 -17.58
CA LEU A 41 10.31 -10.23 -17.46
C LEU A 41 9.95 -11.19 -18.59
N ALA A 42 10.90 -12.02 -19.02
CA ALA A 42 10.61 -13.13 -19.92
C ALA A 42 9.62 -14.12 -19.25
N PRO A 43 8.70 -14.75 -19.99
CA PRO A 43 8.56 -14.77 -21.46
C PRO A 43 7.74 -13.61 -22.05
N MET A 44 7.07 -12.81 -21.22
CA MET A 44 6.10 -11.80 -21.70
C MET A 44 6.76 -10.45 -22.06
N GLY A 45 7.91 -10.12 -21.46
CA GLY A 45 8.55 -8.82 -21.65
C GLY A 45 7.66 -7.67 -21.16
N PHE A 46 7.65 -6.57 -21.91
CA PHE A 46 6.70 -5.47 -21.69
C PHE A 46 5.35 -5.83 -22.33
N PHE A 47 4.32 -6.00 -21.50
CA PHE A 47 2.99 -6.43 -21.94
C PHE A 47 1.99 -5.26 -21.90
N ASP A 48 1.81 -4.59 -23.04
CA ASP A 48 0.77 -3.56 -23.24
C ASP A 48 0.05 -3.76 -24.59
N PRO A 49 -0.88 -4.72 -24.69
CA PRO A 49 -1.59 -4.97 -25.95
C PRO A 49 -2.58 -3.86 -26.34
N LEU A 50 -2.93 -2.95 -25.42
CA LEU A 50 -3.90 -1.88 -25.65
C LEU A 50 -3.25 -0.51 -25.92
N GLY A 51 -1.92 -0.43 -25.80
CA GLY A 51 -1.14 0.77 -26.04
C GLY A 51 -1.47 1.90 -25.07
N PHE A 52 -1.72 1.57 -23.80
CA PHE A 52 -1.96 2.58 -22.77
C PHE A 52 -0.70 3.35 -22.40
N ALA A 53 0.47 2.70 -22.42
CA ALA A 53 1.74 3.35 -22.14
C ALA A 53 2.18 4.29 -23.28
N GLU A 54 1.91 3.93 -24.54
CA GLU A 54 2.23 4.79 -25.69
C GLU A 54 1.38 6.07 -25.74
N LYS A 55 0.17 6.04 -25.17
CA LYS A 55 -0.77 7.16 -25.13
C LYS A 55 -0.67 8.00 -23.85
N ALA A 56 0.10 7.54 -22.87
CA ALA A 56 0.21 8.16 -21.56
C ALA A 56 1.37 9.18 -21.53
N ASP A 57 1.12 10.33 -20.88
CA ASP A 57 2.20 11.22 -20.44
C ASP A 57 2.99 10.58 -19.29
N GLU A 58 4.21 11.05 -19.01
CA GLU A 58 5.07 10.53 -17.93
C GLU A 58 4.31 10.49 -16.59
N LYS A 59 3.53 11.53 -16.31
CA LYS A 59 2.74 11.66 -15.08
C LYS A 59 1.60 10.65 -15.01
N THR A 60 0.95 10.40 -16.15
CA THR A 60 -0.10 9.37 -16.26
C THR A 60 0.49 7.98 -16.09
N LEU A 61 1.69 7.75 -16.62
CA LEU A 61 2.38 6.48 -16.49
C LEU A 61 2.83 6.19 -15.05
N LYS A 62 3.34 7.21 -14.34
CA LYS A 62 3.59 7.15 -12.87
C LYS A 62 2.32 6.77 -12.10
N ARG A 63 1.17 7.34 -12.48
CA ARG A 63 -0.12 7.01 -11.88
C ARG A 63 -0.56 5.59 -12.15
N TYR A 64 -0.37 5.08 -13.36
CA TYR A 64 -0.67 3.67 -13.66
C TYR A 64 0.19 2.72 -12.85
N ARG A 65 1.48 3.05 -12.67
CA ARG A 65 2.34 2.27 -11.77
C ARG A 65 1.88 2.31 -10.32
N GLU A 66 1.56 3.49 -9.81
CA GLU A 66 1.01 3.64 -8.44
C GLU A 66 -0.25 2.80 -8.26
N ALA A 67 -1.15 2.82 -9.24
CA ALA A 67 -2.36 2.01 -9.22
C ALA A 67 -2.01 0.51 -9.23
N GLU A 68 -1.10 0.06 -10.09
CA GLU A 68 -0.67 -1.34 -10.16
C GLU A 68 -0.10 -1.84 -8.83
N VAL A 69 0.78 -1.06 -8.20
CA VAL A 69 1.41 -1.44 -6.91
C VAL A 69 0.40 -1.44 -5.77
N THR A 70 -0.47 -0.42 -5.69
CA THR A 70 -1.49 -0.35 -4.64
C THR A 70 -2.51 -1.48 -4.73
N HIS A 71 -3.01 -1.80 -5.93
CA HIS A 71 -3.90 -2.94 -6.14
C HIS A 71 -3.18 -4.27 -5.87
N GLY A 72 -1.93 -4.40 -6.28
CA GLY A 72 -1.10 -5.57 -5.99
C GLY A 72 -0.94 -5.81 -4.48
N ARG A 73 -0.62 -4.77 -3.70
CA ARG A 73 -0.49 -4.86 -2.24
C ARG A 73 -1.80 -5.24 -1.56
N VAL A 74 -2.90 -4.59 -1.94
CA VAL A 74 -4.23 -4.91 -1.40
C VAL A 74 -4.61 -6.36 -1.73
N ALA A 75 -4.34 -6.81 -2.96
CA ALA A 75 -4.63 -8.18 -3.37
C ALA A 75 -3.77 -9.22 -2.64
N MET A 76 -2.48 -8.95 -2.42
CA MET A 76 -1.62 -9.84 -1.63
C MET A 76 -2.13 -10.02 -0.20
N LEU A 77 -2.55 -8.92 0.44
CA LEU A 77 -3.17 -8.98 1.78
C LEU A 77 -4.54 -9.67 1.74
N ALA A 78 -5.34 -9.45 0.68
CA ALA A 78 -6.62 -10.11 0.52
C ALA A 78 -6.45 -11.63 0.42
N VAL A 79 -5.58 -12.14 -0.47
CA VAL A 79 -5.34 -13.60 -0.62
C VAL A 79 -4.96 -14.25 0.71
N ILE A 80 -4.04 -13.64 1.46
CA ILE A 80 -3.65 -14.14 2.79
C ILE A 80 -4.84 -14.05 3.75
N GLY A 81 -5.60 -12.96 3.73
CA GLY A 81 -6.78 -12.76 4.56
C GLY A 81 -7.89 -13.77 4.30
N PHE A 82 -8.13 -14.14 3.04
CA PHE A 82 -9.06 -15.20 2.65
C PHE A 82 -8.62 -16.55 3.23
N LEU A 83 -7.37 -16.96 2.98
CA LEU A 83 -6.84 -18.24 3.44
C LEU A 83 -6.78 -18.35 4.98
N VAL A 84 -6.33 -17.30 5.66
CA VAL A 84 -6.26 -17.28 7.14
C VAL A 84 -7.65 -17.15 7.74
N GLY A 85 -8.53 -16.35 7.14
CA GLY A 85 -9.90 -16.16 7.60
C GLY A 85 -10.69 -17.46 7.63
N GLU A 86 -10.55 -18.28 6.59
CA GLU A 86 -11.17 -19.61 6.53
C GLU A 86 -10.44 -20.64 7.41
N ALA A 87 -9.11 -20.58 7.49
CA ALA A 87 -8.35 -21.52 8.33
C ALA A 87 -8.65 -21.36 9.83
N VAL A 88 -9.05 -20.16 10.27
CA VAL A 88 -9.34 -19.81 11.67
C VAL A 88 -10.86 -19.67 11.91
N GLU A 89 -11.68 -20.05 10.93
CA GLU A 89 -13.14 -20.06 11.04
C GLU A 89 -13.58 -20.83 12.30
N GLY A 90 -14.45 -20.24 13.13
CA GLY A 90 -14.93 -20.89 14.36
C GLY A 90 -13.88 -21.18 15.45
N SER A 91 -12.65 -20.68 15.31
CA SER A 91 -11.57 -20.85 16.31
C SER A 91 -10.79 -19.56 16.59
N SER A 92 -11.23 -18.44 16.02
CA SER A 92 -10.64 -17.13 16.25
C SER A 92 -10.73 -16.71 17.71
N PHE A 93 -9.61 -16.23 18.26
CA PHE A 93 -9.55 -15.60 19.58
C PHE A 93 -10.30 -14.26 19.62
N LEU A 94 -10.55 -13.66 18.45
CA LEU A 94 -11.33 -12.44 18.28
C LEU A 94 -12.77 -12.81 17.97
N PHE A 95 -13.70 -12.10 18.62
CA PHE A 95 -15.15 -12.24 18.44
C PHE A 95 -15.63 -13.66 18.77
N ASP A 96 -15.17 -14.21 19.91
CA ASP A 96 -15.64 -15.44 20.55
C ASP A 96 -16.03 -16.59 19.57
N ALA A 97 -15.23 -16.77 18.51
CA ALA A 97 -15.48 -17.74 17.43
C ALA A 97 -16.85 -17.64 16.71
N GLN A 98 -17.56 -16.51 16.75
CA GLN A 98 -18.86 -16.37 16.09
C GLN A 98 -18.80 -16.19 14.57
N ILE A 99 -17.63 -15.91 14.02
CA ILE A 99 -17.46 -15.72 12.58
C ILE A 99 -17.32 -17.09 11.92
N SER A 100 -18.28 -17.43 11.05
CA SER A 100 -18.35 -18.70 10.33
C SER A 100 -18.95 -18.55 8.94
N GLY A 101 -18.54 -19.39 8.00
CA GLY A 101 -18.95 -19.42 6.60
C GLY A 101 -17.85 -18.95 5.65
N PRO A 102 -18.22 -18.68 4.39
CA PRO A 102 -17.27 -18.19 3.39
C PRO A 102 -16.71 -16.81 3.78
N ALA A 103 -15.43 -16.59 3.48
CA ALA A 103 -14.71 -15.39 3.86
C ALA A 103 -15.34 -14.08 3.34
N ILE A 104 -16.07 -14.13 2.23
CA ILE A 104 -16.84 -12.99 1.70
C ILE A 104 -17.88 -12.45 2.68
N THR A 105 -18.41 -13.29 3.57
CA THR A 105 -19.43 -12.91 4.55
C THR A 105 -18.85 -12.51 5.91
N HIS A 106 -17.56 -12.77 6.16
CA HIS A 106 -16.92 -12.52 7.45
C HIS A 106 -16.98 -11.05 7.86
N PHE A 107 -16.83 -10.13 6.91
CA PHE A 107 -16.91 -8.70 7.19
C PHE A 107 -18.28 -8.26 7.72
N LEU A 108 -19.37 -8.92 7.30
CA LEU A 108 -20.73 -8.61 7.75
C LEU A 108 -21.06 -9.18 9.13
N GLN A 109 -20.28 -10.15 9.60
CA GLN A 109 -20.49 -10.82 10.90
C GLN A 109 -19.70 -10.16 12.03
N VAL A 110 -18.84 -9.19 11.72
CA VAL A 110 -18.07 -8.46 12.72
C VAL A 110 -19.02 -7.62 13.58
N PRO A 111 -18.82 -7.53 14.92
CA PRO A 111 -19.71 -6.74 15.77
C PRO A 111 -19.82 -5.27 15.35
N ASP A 112 -21.02 -4.70 15.51
CA ASP A 112 -21.33 -3.31 15.16
C ASP A 112 -20.28 -2.32 15.71
N GLY A 113 -19.77 -1.45 14.84
CA GLY A 113 -18.76 -0.43 15.17
C GLY A 113 -17.32 -0.82 14.84
N TRP A 114 -17.02 -2.11 14.68
CA TRP A 114 -15.70 -2.54 14.18
C TRP A 114 -15.50 -2.22 12.70
N ASP A 115 -16.56 -2.29 11.91
CA ASP A 115 -16.60 -1.82 10.53
C ASP A 115 -16.18 -0.35 10.43
N ALA A 116 -16.72 0.51 11.29
CA ALA A 116 -16.37 1.93 11.35
C ALA A 116 -14.91 2.15 11.76
N LEU A 117 -14.38 1.35 12.70
CA LEU A 117 -12.97 1.40 13.07
C LEU A 117 -12.08 0.98 11.89
N ILE A 118 -12.38 -0.13 11.21
CA ILE A 118 -11.63 -0.62 10.05
C ILE A 118 -11.63 0.44 8.94
N ILE A 119 -12.79 0.98 8.59
CA ILE A 119 -12.93 2.03 7.58
C ILE A 119 -12.14 3.28 7.98
N THR A 120 -12.14 3.66 9.26
CA THR A 120 -11.39 4.82 9.75
C THR A 120 -9.88 4.60 9.64
N PHE A 121 -9.38 3.42 10.02
CA PHE A 121 -7.96 3.09 9.90
C PHE A 121 -7.50 3.03 8.44
N ILE A 122 -8.28 2.39 7.57
CA ILE A 122 -8.01 2.37 6.13
C ILE A 122 -8.03 3.80 5.58
N GLY A 123 -9.05 4.58 5.90
CA GLY A 123 -9.17 5.98 5.47
C GLY A 123 -8.00 6.84 5.95
N ALA A 124 -7.51 6.65 7.17
CA ALA A 124 -6.33 7.34 7.69
C ALA A 124 -5.04 6.92 6.96
N ALA A 125 -4.86 5.63 6.69
CA ALA A 125 -3.70 5.13 5.95
C ALA A 125 -3.69 5.62 4.48
N GLU A 126 -4.84 5.59 3.82
CA GLU A 126 -5.05 6.14 2.48
C GLU A 126 -4.81 7.66 2.45
N ALA A 127 -5.28 8.38 3.47
CA ALA A 127 -5.03 9.81 3.61
C ALA A 127 -3.54 10.12 3.79
N GLN A 128 -2.82 9.37 4.64
CA GLN A 128 -1.37 9.51 4.79
C GLN A 128 -0.66 9.26 3.46
N ARG A 129 -1.01 8.19 2.74
CA ARG A 129 -0.45 7.93 1.40
C ARG A 129 -0.74 9.09 0.45
N ALA A 130 -1.98 9.60 0.44
CA ALA A 130 -2.37 10.74 -0.37
C ALA A 130 -1.50 11.97 -0.08
N GLN A 131 -1.26 12.25 1.20
CA GLN A 131 -0.42 13.37 1.65
C GLN A 131 1.06 13.20 1.32
N ILE A 132 1.55 12.00 1.03
CA ILE A 132 2.96 11.74 0.66
C ILE A 132 3.15 11.78 -0.86
N GLY A 133 2.28 11.09 -1.61
CA GLY A 133 2.47 10.88 -3.04
C GLY A 133 1.76 11.87 -3.97
N TRP A 134 0.65 12.47 -3.52
CA TRP A 134 -0.20 13.29 -4.40
C TRP A 134 0.02 14.79 -4.20
N VAL A 135 -0.09 15.55 -5.30
CA VAL A 135 -0.16 17.01 -5.25
C VAL A 135 -1.53 17.41 -4.68
N ASP A 136 -1.53 18.42 -3.80
CA ASP A 136 -2.77 18.91 -3.21
C ASP A 136 -3.77 19.36 -4.29
N PRO A 137 -5.06 19.01 -4.16
CA PRO A 137 -6.09 19.39 -5.13
C PRO A 137 -6.21 20.90 -5.35
N ALA A 138 -5.79 21.72 -4.38
CA ALA A 138 -5.76 23.17 -4.49
C ALA A 138 -4.66 23.69 -5.44
N ASN A 139 -3.59 22.91 -5.64
CA ASN A 139 -2.44 23.25 -6.46
C ASN A 139 -2.40 22.46 -7.78
N ALA A 140 -3.26 21.45 -7.94
CA ALA A 140 -3.39 20.68 -9.17
C ALA A 140 -4.24 21.43 -10.20
N ALA A 141 -3.80 21.42 -11.47
CA ALA A 141 -4.60 21.96 -12.57
C ALA A 141 -5.90 21.14 -12.73
N TYR A 142 -7.04 21.82 -12.92
CA TYR A 142 -8.37 21.19 -13.06
C TYR A 142 -8.44 20.16 -14.22
N ASP A 143 -7.58 20.33 -15.23
CA ASP A 143 -7.38 19.47 -16.40
C ASP A 143 -6.78 18.09 -16.04
N GLN A 144 -5.93 18.01 -15.01
CA GLN A 144 -5.19 16.80 -14.65
C GLN A 144 -5.46 16.38 -13.20
N PRO A 145 -6.65 15.81 -12.92
CA PRO A 145 -6.99 15.33 -11.58
C PRO A 145 -6.13 14.13 -11.19
N GLY A 146 -5.54 14.19 -10.00
CA GLY A 146 -4.62 13.15 -9.53
C GLY A 146 -3.30 13.24 -10.27
N LEU A 147 -2.48 14.21 -9.88
CA LEU A 147 -1.08 14.34 -10.24
C LEU A 147 -0.18 13.90 -9.08
N LEU A 148 0.73 12.96 -9.33
CA LEU A 148 1.74 12.60 -8.34
C LEU A 148 2.81 13.69 -8.28
N ARG A 149 3.47 13.82 -7.13
CA ARG A 149 4.58 14.75 -6.95
C ARG A 149 5.77 14.32 -7.82
N ASP A 150 6.52 15.29 -8.33
CA ASP A 150 7.63 15.00 -9.24
C ASP A 150 8.79 14.27 -8.53
N ASP A 151 8.96 14.47 -7.22
CA ASP A 151 9.98 13.83 -6.37
C ASP A 151 9.53 12.50 -5.74
N TYR A 152 8.34 12.01 -6.10
CA TYR A 152 7.76 10.78 -5.55
C TYR A 152 7.97 9.60 -6.49
N TYR A 153 8.56 8.52 -5.97
CA TYR A 153 8.61 7.24 -6.67
C TYR A 153 7.29 6.47 -6.43
N PRO A 154 6.59 6.01 -7.48
CA PRO A 154 5.34 5.27 -7.32
C PRO A 154 5.48 4.08 -6.37
N GLY A 155 4.65 4.03 -5.34
CA GLY A 155 4.60 3.00 -4.32
C GLY A 155 5.52 3.24 -3.11
N ASP A 156 6.37 4.27 -3.13
CA ASP A 156 7.30 4.56 -2.02
C ASP A 156 6.68 5.50 -0.98
N ILE A 157 6.08 4.93 0.06
CA ILE A 157 5.51 5.69 1.18
C ILE A 157 6.51 5.99 2.29
N GLY A 158 7.80 5.65 2.12
CA GLY A 158 8.83 5.81 3.15
C GLY A 158 8.66 4.87 4.37
N PHE A 159 7.83 3.83 4.25
CA PHE A 159 7.61 2.84 5.29
C PHE A 159 8.64 1.71 5.19
N ASP A 160 9.81 1.91 5.80
CA ASP A 160 10.83 0.87 5.96
C ASP A 160 11.30 0.77 7.42
N PRO A 161 10.48 0.17 8.31
CA PRO A 161 10.83 0.02 9.72
C PRO A 161 11.96 -0.99 9.97
N LEU A 162 12.25 -1.86 8.99
CA LEU A 162 13.24 -2.93 9.11
C LEU A 162 14.55 -2.64 8.38
N GLY A 163 14.66 -1.50 7.67
CA GLY A 163 15.85 -1.12 6.91
C GLY A 163 16.15 -2.11 5.77
N LEU A 164 15.12 -2.74 5.21
CA LEU A 164 15.27 -3.76 4.18
C LEU A 164 15.38 -3.18 2.78
N LYS A 165 15.23 -1.86 2.61
CA LYS A 165 15.43 -1.17 1.34
C LYS A 165 16.93 -1.17 1.00
N PRO A 166 17.37 -1.87 -0.06
CA PRO A 166 18.75 -1.83 -0.51
C PRO A 166 19.11 -0.42 -0.97
N GLU A 167 20.36 -0.02 -0.74
CA GLU A 167 20.90 1.24 -1.26
C GLU A 167 21.30 1.13 -2.74
N ASP A 168 21.50 -0.10 -3.24
CA ASP A 168 21.85 -0.37 -4.63
C ASP A 168 20.61 -0.33 -5.55
N PRO A 169 20.61 0.50 -6.61
CA PRO A 169 19.47 0.63 -7.52
C PRO A 169 19.07 -0.68 -8.22
N GLU A 170 20.03 -1.54 -8.59
CA GLU A 170 19.73 -2.80 -9.27
C GLU A 170 19.04 -3.80 -8.33
N GLU A 171 19.52 -3.90 -7.09
CA GLU A 171 18.88 -4.75 -6.08
C GLU A 171 17.48 -4.25 -5.72
N LEU A 172 17.28 -2.93 -5.66
CA LEU A 172 15.97 -2.31 -5.46
C LEU A 172 15.00 -2.69 -6.60
N ASP A 173 15.43 -2.60 -7.85
CA ASP A 173 14.61 -2.97 -9.01
C ASP A 173 14.25 -4.47 -9.02
N ILE A 174 15.15 -5.33 -8.56
CA ILE A 174 14.87 -6.76 -8.38
C ILE A 174 13.79 -6.96 -7.31
N MET A 175 13.86 -6.26 -6.18
CA MET A 175 12.83 -6.38 -5.14
C MET A 175 11.47 -5.86 -5.61
N ILE A 176 11.44 -4.69 -6.26
CA ILE A 176 10.21 -4.12 -6.82
C ILE A 176 9.62 -5.09 -7.85
N THR A 177 10.46 -5.70 -8.69
CA THR A 177 10.02 -6.71 -9.64
C THR A 177 9.40 -7.91 -8.94
N LYS A 178 10.02 -8.42 -7.87
CA LYS A 178 9.45 -9.53 -7.07
C LYS A 178 8.11 -9.15 -6.45
N GLU A 179 8.01 -7.96 -5.86
CA GLU A 179 6.75 -7.45 -5.31
C GLU A 179 5.67 -7.42 -6.39
N LEU A 180 6.01 -6.88 -7.56
CA LEU A 180 5.05 -6.72 -8.64
C LEU A 180 4.55 -8.04 -9.21
N GLN A 181 5.42 -9.03 -9.38
CA GLN A 181 4.99 -10.35 -9.88
C GLN A 181 4.07 -11.06 -8.88
N ASN A 182 4.38 -10.98 -7.57
CA ASN A 182 3.48 -11.51 -6.54
C ASN A 182 2.17 -10.73 -6.49
N GLY A 183 2.21 -9.40 -6.63
CA GLY A 183 1.02 -8.55 -6.71
C GLY A 183 0.11 -8.88 -7.90
N ARG A 184 0.68 -9.06 -9.10
CA ARG A 184 -0.06 -9.46 -10.31
C ARG A 184 -0.75 -10.81 -10.16
N LEU A 185 -0.03 -11.80 -9.63
CA LEU A 185 -0.58 -13.12 -9.33
C LEU A 185 -1.70 -13.02 -8.28
N ALA A 186 -1.47 -12.26 -7.22
CA ALA A 186 -2.43 -12.07 -6.14
C ALA A 186 -3.71 -11.36 -6.61
N MET A 187 -3.61 -10.38 -7.52
CA MET A 187 -4.78 -9.72 -8.11
C MET A 187 -5.70 -10.72 -8.83
N LEU A 188 -5.13 -11.65 -9.59
CA LEU A 188 -5.88 -12.71 -10.26
C LEU A 188 -6.46 -13.71 -9.25
N ALA A 189 -5.67 -14.10 -8.25
CA ALA A 189 -6.11 -15.03 -7.20
C ALA A 189 -7.26 -14.45 -6.36
N ALA A 190 -7.15 -13.21 -5.90
CA ALA A 190 -8.20 -12.54 -5.13
C ALA A 190 -9.50 -12.40 -5.94
N ALA A 191 -9.41 -12.02 -7.21
CA ALA A 191 -10.58 -11.96 -8.09
C ALA A 191 -11.21 -13.35 -8.31
N GLY A 192 -10.37 -14.38 -8.45
CA GLY A 192 -10.82 -15.77 -8.56
C GLY A 192 -11.53 -16.27 -7.30
N PHE A 193 -10.95 -16.01 -6.12
CA PHE A 193 -11.53 -16.40 -4.84
C PHE A 193 -12.89 -15.74 -4.62
N LEU A 194 -12.98 -14.43 -4.85
CA LEU A 194 -14.25 -13.69 -4.79
C LEU A 194 -15.30 -14.27 -5.73
N ALA A 195 -14.92 -14.60 -6.97
CA ALA A 195 -15.86 -15.14 -7.95
C ALA A 195 -16.33 -16.57 -7.58
N GLN A 196 -15.43 -17.40 -7.07
CA GLN A 196 -15.73 -18.78 -6.64
C GLN A 196 -16.67 -18.79 -5.43
N GLU A 197 -16.33 -18.05 -4.37
CA GLU A 197 -17.19 -17.95 -3.18
C GLU A 197 -18.56 -17.36 -3.50
N ALA A 198 -18.63 -16.36 -4.39
CA ALA A 198 -19.89 -15.73 -4.78
C ALA A 198 -20.81 -16.67 -5.57
N VAL A 199 -20.26 -17.61 -6.34
CA VAL A 199 -21.05 -18.54 -7.16
C VAL A 199 -21.40 -19.81 -6.39
N ASP A 200 -20.42 -20.41 -5.72
CA ASP A 200 -20.57 -21.73 -5.10
C ASP A 200 -21.02 -21.65 -3.62
N GLY A 201 -20.82 -20.50 -2.97
CA GLY A 201 -21.23 -20.28 -1.58
C GLY A 201 -20.46 -21.12 -0.56
N LYS A 202 -19.29 -21.63 -0.93
CA LYS A 202 -18.38 -22.44 -0.10
C LYS A 202 -17.05 -21.72 0.09
N GLY A 203 -16.33 -22.06 1.16
CA GLY A 203 -14.99 -21.52 1.39
C GLY A 203 -13.96 -22.04 0.37
N ILE A 204 -12.95 -21.25 0.09
CA ILE A 204 -11.83 -21.58 -0.81
C ILE A 204 -11.04 -22.81 -0.32
N LEU A 205 -10.85 -22.98 0.98
CA LEU A 205 -10.22 -24.18 1.55
C LEU A 205 -11.06 -25.44 1.34
N GLU A 206 -12.38 -25.32 1.29
CA GLU A 206 -13.27 -26.45 0.95
C GLU A 206 -13.13 -26.80 -0.54
N HIS A 207 -12.95 -25.81 -1.41
CA HIS A 207 -12.66 -26.03 -2.83
C HIS A 207 -11.32 -26.72 -3.07
N PHE A 208 -10.29 -26.44 -2.24
CA PHE A 208 -9.00 -27.11 -2.37
C PHE A 208 -8.95 -28.53 -1.80
N SER A 209 -9.90 -28.90 -0.94
CA SER A 209 -9.97 -30.23 -0.32
C SER A 209 -10.97 -31.18 -1.00
N SER A 210 -11.73 -30.68 -1.98
CA SER A 210 -12.68 -31.44 -2.82
C SER A 210 -12.00 -32.04 -4.05
#